data_AF-A0AAF0JLY6-F1
#
_entry.id   AF-A0AAF0JLY6-F1
#
_cell.length_a   1.000
_cell.length_b   1.000
_cell.length_c   1.000
_cell.angle_alpha   90.00
_cell.angle_beta   90.00
_cell.angle_gamma   90.00
#
_symmetry.space_group_name_H-M   'P 1'
#
loop_
_entity.id
_entity.type
_entity.pdbx_description
1 polymer ?
#
loop_
_entity_poly.entity_id
_entity_poly.type
_entity_poly.pdbx_seq_one_letter_code
_entity_poly.pdbx_strand_id
1 'polypeptide(L)'
;MSWNSPGKDCGACGFPCCDEFAESVEKNMKSYDDCPYYSRNNEINVSDAAYCGTDIAGYKYDFVLRPFPDEPSARKYIVPFRADLVEKWDIKRGDLVTGRPAGPGCPVYHALRVLSANTVTGVLECHTVGPLAARKEDSHDIQAYQVHAFEGIAETLIHPPTIGLRQRFLPGFCMLDLSHTAVVNMVMNKKYGMHVRLEDIRII
;
A
#
# COMPACT_ATOMS: atom_id res chain seq x y z
N MET A 1 -15.02 22.02 21.92
CA MET A 1 -14.43 20.66 21.90
C MET A 1 -13.06 20.81 21.26
N SER A 2 -11.97 20.51 21.99
CA SER A 2 -10.63 20.53 21.39
C SER A 2 -10.47 19.26 20.56
N TRP A 3 -10.37 19.39 19.24
CA TRP A 3 -10.03 18.27 18.37
C TRP A 3 -8.59 17.84 18.67
N ASN A 4 -8.37 16.56 18.98
CA ASN A 4 -7.03 16.00 18.99
C ASN A 4 -6.61 15.73 17.56
N SER A 5 -5.66 16.52 17.07
CA SER A 5 -5.09 16.30 15.75
C SER A 5 -4.56 14.87 15.68
N PRO A 6 -4.93 14.09 14.65
CA PRO A 6 -4.32 12.79 14.44
C PRO A 6 -2.97 13.13 13.85
N GLY A 7 -1.93 13.45 14.62
CA GLY A 7 -0.56 13.80 14.15
C GLY A 7 0.11 12.83 13.14
N LYS A 8 -0.46 12.71 11.94
CA LYS A 8 0.00 11.94 10.79
C LYS A 8 0.83 12.79 9.85
N ASP A 9 0.62 14.11 9.91
CA ASP A 9 1.15 15.11 8.98
C ASP A 9 1.02 14.70 7.50
N CYS A 10 -0.10 14.04 7.18
CA CYS A 10 -0.34 13.42 5.88
C CYS A 10 -0.42 14.40 4.70
N GLY A 11 -0.50 15.71 4.96
CA GLY A 11 -0.67 16.78 3.98
C GLY A 11 -2.00 16.79 3.21
N ALA A 12 -2.87 15.81 3.42
CA ALA A 12 -4.04 15.59 2.56
C ALA A 12 -5.14 16.66 2.69
N CYS A 13 -5.10 17.49 3.74
CA CYS A 13 -5.93 18.68 3.92
C CYS A 13 -5.34 19.98 3.32
N GLY A 14 -4.10 19.95 2.80
CA GLY A 14 -3.45 21.09 2.15
C GLY A 14 -2.49 21.92 3.01
N PHE A 15 -2.16 21.47 4.23
CA PHE A 15 -1.16 22.12 5.11
C PHE A 15 0.01 21.18 5.39
N PRO A 16 1.23 21.71 5.63
CA PRO A 16 2.44 20.91 5.76
C PRO A 16 2.50 20.10 7.06
N CYS A 17 1.81 20.52 8.13
CA CYS A 17 1.67 19.76 9.37
C CYS A 17 0.27 19.94 10.00
N CYS A 18 -0.07 19.02 10.90
CA CYS A 18 -1.35 18.97 11.60
C CYS A 18 -1.58 20.20 12.49
N ASP A 19 -0.53 20.84 13.01
CA ASP A 19 -0.63 22.02 13.88
C ASP A 19 -0.96 23.30 13.07
N GLU A 20 -0.34 23.50 11.91
CA GLU A 20 -0.70 24.63 11.02
C GLU A 20 -2.13 24.48 10.46
N PHE A 21 -2.53 23.24 10.14
CA PHE A 21 -3.93 22.97 9.80
C PHE A 21 -4.86 23.33 10.96
N ALA A 22 -4.53 22.94 12.20
CA ALA A 22 -5.31 23.27 13.38
C ALA A 22 -5.44 24.79 13.60
N GLU A 23 -4.35 25.57 13.47
CA GLU A 23 -4.42 27.03 13.53
C GLU A 23 -5.30 27.65 12.43
N SER A 24 -5.29 27.07 11.23
CA SER A 24 -6.12 27.54 10.11
C SER A 24 -7.61 27.28 10.34
N VAL A 25 -7.94 26.19 11.03
CA VAL A 25 -9.30 25.85 11.46
C VAL A 25 -9.75 26.80 12.57
N GLU A 26 -8.87 27.14 13.53
CA GLU A 26 -9.15 28.13 14.58
C GLU A 26 -9.38 29.54 14.02
N LYS A 27 -8.67 29.92 12.95
CA LYS A 27 -8.86 31.18 12.21
C LYS A 27 -10.08 31.14 11.26
N ASN A 28 -10.91 30.09 11.29
CA ASN A 28 -12.08 29.86 10.43
C ASN A 28 -11.81 29.87 8.91
N MET A 29 -10.57 29.62 8.49
CA MET A 29 -10.21 29.53 7.07
C MET A 29 -10.42 28.13 6.49
N LYS A 30 -10.51 27.11 7.36
CA LYS A 30 -10.77 25.70 7.05
C LYS A 30 -11.74 25.09 8.04
N SER A 31 -12.32 23.96 7.67
CA SER A 31 -13.14 23.14 8.55
C SER A 31 -12.41 21.87 8.95
N TYR A 32 -12.77 21.29 10.09
CA TYR A 32 -12.17 20.03 10.50
C TYR A 32 -12.43 18.89 9.51
N ASP A 33 -13.60 18.88 8.86
CA ASP A 33 -14.02 17.88 7.86
C ASP A 33 -13.11 17.88 6.60
N ASP A 34 -12.24 18.88 6.42
CA ASP A 34 -11.24 18.94 5.35
C ASP A 34 -10.03 18.00 5.59
N CYS A 35 -9.86 17.50 6.82
CA CYS A 35 -8.85 16.46 7.09
C CYS A 35 -9.46 15.08 6.85
N PRO A 36 -8.88 14.24 5.97
CA PRO A 36 -9.43 12.91 5.66
C PRO A 36 -9.30 11.91 6.82
N TYR A 37 -8.69 12.34 7.91
CA TYR A 37 -8.55 11.62 9.16
C TYR A 37 -9.29 12.30 10.31
N TYR A 38 -9.95 13.42 10.05
CA TYR A 38 -10.88 14.00 11.00
C TYR A 38 -12.14 13.16 11.04
N SER A 39 -12.44 12.66 12.23
CA SER A 39 -13.72 12.05 12.57
C SER A 39 -14.31 12.83 13.73
N ARG A 40 -15.54 13.35 13.58
CA ARG A 40 -16.29 14.01 14.68
C ARG A 40 -16.43 13.12 15.91
N ASN A 41 -16.28 11.82 15.71
CA ASN A 41 -16.14 10.81 16.74
C ASN A 41 -14.75 10.17 16.55
N ASN A 42 -13.73 10.66 17.29
CA ASN A 42 -12.39 10.07 17.45
C ASN A 42 -12.07 8.86 16.56
N GLU A 43 -11.17 8.95 15.57
CA GLU A 43 -10.45 7.75 15.10
C GLU A 43 -9.17 8.03 14.24
N ILE A 44 -8.00 8.04 14.93
CA ILE A 44 -6.73 7.34 14.62
C ILE A 44 -5.74 7.94 13.58
N ASN A 45 -4.42 7.80 13.87
CA ASN A 45 -3.16 8.12 13.14
C ASN A 45 -2.69 7.00 12.14
N VAL A 46 -2.17 7.28 10.92
CA VAL A 46 -1.66 6.30 9.88
C VAL A 46 -0.14 6.44 9.72
N SER A 47 0.53 7.31 10.47
CA SER A 47 2.00 7.45 10.37
C SER A 47 2.76 6.38 11.15
N ASP A 48 2.14 5.74 12.16
CA ASP A 48 2.62 4.49 12.74
C ASP A 48 1.43 3.57 12.93
N ALA A 49 1.15 2.73 11.93
CA ALA A 49 0.38 1.54 12.22
C ALA A 49 1.19 0.74 13.25
N ALA A 50 0.70 0.68 14.49
CA ALA A 50 1.31 -0.12 15.53
C ALA A 50 1.11 -1.60 15.16
N TYR A 51 2.12 -2.19 14.53
CA TYR A 51 2.10 -3.58 14.13
C TYR A 51 2.37 -4.45 15.35
N CYS A 52 1.31 -5.06 15.90
CA CYS A 52 1.43 -5.94 17.06
C CYS A 52 1.98 -7.34 16.73
N GLY A 53 2.34 -7.59 15.47
CA GLY A 53 2.82 -8.88 14.98
C GLY A 53 1.72 -9.92 14.82
N THR A 54 0.45 -9.53 14.95
CA THR A 54 -0.73 -10.37 14.74
C THR A 54 -1.71 -9.61 13.85
N ASP A 55 -2.30 -10.29 12.87
CA ASP A 55 -3.23 -9.68 11.92
C ASP A 55 -4.68 -9.69 12.46
N ILE A 56 -5.61 -9.11 11.71
CA ILE A 56 -7.02 -9.00 12.11
C ILE A 56 -7.71 -10.35 12.36
N ALA A 57 -7.18 -11.43 11.80
CA ALA A 57 -7.68 -12.79 11.96
C ALA A 57 -6.97 -13.57 13.09
N GLY A 58 -6.03 -12.94 13.80
CA GLY A 58 -5.28 -13.56 14.90
C GLY A 58 -4.03 -14.33 14.46
N TYR A 59 -3.63 -14.25 13.19
CA TYR A 59 -2.43 -14.92 12.71
C TYR A 59 -1.19 -14.06 12.94
N LYS A 60 -0.15 -14.68 13.50
CA LYS A 60 1.15 -14.03 13.69
C LYS A 60 1.90 -13.88 12.38
N TYR A 61 2.45 -12.70 12.09
CA TYR A 61 3.30 -12.48 10.92
C TYR A 61 4.74 -12.15 11.31
N ASP A 62 5.67 -12.57 10.46
CA ASP A 62 7.11 -12.55 10.72
C ASP A 62 7.69 -11.14 10.61
N PHE A 63 7.21 -10.37 9.63
CA PHE A 63 7.69 -9.03 9.33
C PHE A 63 6.64 -8.19 8.59
N VAL A 64 6.82 -6.88 8.60
CA VAL A 64 6.07 -5.93 7.77
C VAL A 64 6.88 -5.54 6.55
N LEU A 65 6.23 -5.45 5.39
CA LEU A 65 6.85 -4.96 4.18
C LEU A 65 6.60 -3.45 4.02
N ARG A 66 7.67 -2.68 4.20
CA ARG A 66 7.72 -1.22 4.07
C ARG A 66 8.12 -0.80 2.64
N PRO A 67 7.76 0.43 2.22
CA PRO A 67 8.24 1.00 0.96
C PRO A 67 9.77 1.14 0.92
N PHE A 68 10.32 1.31 -0.27
CA PHE A 68 11.67 1.86 -0.43
C PHE A 68 11.72 3.33 -0.01
N PRO A 69 12.93 3.90 0.21
CA PRO A 69 13.05 5.33 0.46
C PRO A 69 12.41 6.12 -0.69
N ASP A 70 11.69 7.19 -0.34
CA ASP A 70 11.01 8.10 -1.26
C ASP A 70 9.89 7.46 -2.10
N GLU A 71 9.47 6.23 -1.80
CA GLU A 71 8.34 5.58 -2.46
C GLU A 71 7.08 5.59 -1.58
N PRO A 72 5.88 5.78 -2.18
CA PRO A 72 4.63 5.90 -1.42
C PRO A 72 4.12 4.56 -0.89
N SER A 73 4.63 3.44 -1.38
CA SER A 73 4.25 2.09 -0.93
C SER A 73 5.30 1.07 -1.38
N ALA A 74 5.29 -0.11 -0.77
CA ALA A 74 6.04 -1.25 -1.31
C ALA A 74 5.57 -1.54 -2.74
N ARG A 75 6.51 -1.94 -3.60
CA ARG A 75 6.20 -2.24 -4.99
C ARG A 75 5.41 -3.53 -5.07
N LYS A 76 4.42 -3.53 -5.96
CA LYS A 76 3.55 -4.68 -6.21
C LYS A 76 3.63 -5.04 -7.69
N TYR A 77 3.81 -6.31 -7.97
CA TYR A 77 3.80 -6.83 -9.33
C TYR A 77 2.48 -7.55 -9.55
N ILE A 78 1.70 -7.08 -10.52
CA ILE A 78 0.37 -7.60 -10.82
C ILE A 78 0.25 -8.01 -12.27
N VAL A 79 -0.64 -8.95 -12.56
CA VAL A 79 -1.07 -9.28 -13.92
C VAL A 79 -2.60 -9.21 -13.96
N PRO A 80 -3.19 -8.36 -14.82
CA PRO A 80 -4.63 -8.42 -15.09
C PRO A 80 -5.01 -9.83 -15.55
N PHE A 81 -6.21 -10.31 -15.22
CA PHE A 81 -6.66 -11.63 -15.73
C PHE A 81 -6.67 -11.73 -17.27
N ARG A 82 -6.74 -10.57 -17.93
CA ARG A 82 -6.48 -10.43 -19.35
C ARG A 82 -5.18 -9.65 -19.56
N ALA A 83 -4.06 -10.38 -19.59
CA ALA A 83 -2.73 -9.80 -19.79
C ALA A 83 -2.64 -8.99 -21.09
N ASP A 84 -3.40 -9.35 -22.13
CA ASP A 84 -3.49 -8.63 -23.41
C ASP A 84 -4.01 -7.20 -23.27
N LEU A 85 -4.68 -6.85 -22.16
CA LEU A 85 -5.14 -5.48 -21.91
C LEU A 85 -3.98 -4.50 -21.74
N VAL A 86 -2.83 -4.95 -21.23
CA VAL A 86 -1.66 -4.08 -21.07
C VAL A 86 -1.20 -3.53 -22.43
N GLU A 87 -1.13 -4.40 -23.44
CA GLU A 87 -0.81 -3.99 -24.82
C GLU A 87 -1.98 -3.27 -25.49
N LYS A 88 -3.20 -3.82 -25.43
CA LYS A 88 -4.37 -3.28 -26.13
C LYS A 88 -4.79 -1.89 -25.66
N TRP A 89 -4.54 -1.56 -24.40
CA TRP A 89 -4.88 -0.26 -23.83
C TRP A 89 -3.68 0.68 -23.71
N ASP A 90 -2.51 0.29 -24.24
CA ASP A 90 -1.26 1.06 -24.16
C ASP A 90 -0.92 1.49 -22.72
N ILE A 91 -1.12 0.57 -21.76
CA ILE A 91 -0.84 0.85 -20.35
C ILE A 91 0.66 1.03 -20.17
N LYS A 92 1.06 2.18 -19.65
CA LYS A 92 2.46 2.59 -19.50
C LYS A 92 2.73 3.23 -18.15
N ARG A 93 4.02 3.50 -17.92
CA ARG A 93 4.49 4.20 -16.71
C ARG A 93 3.73 5.52 -16.53
N GLY A 94 3.26 5.75 -15.32
CA GLY A 94 2.49 6.94 -14.96
C GLY A 94 0.98 6.73 -15.03
N ASP A 95 0.49 5.73 -15.74
CA ASP A 95 -0.95 5.47 -15.79
C ASP A 95 -1.48 4.98 -14.45
N LEU A 96 -2.74 5.29 -14.20
CA LEU A 96 -3.49 4.79 -13.07
C LEU A 96 -4.27 3.56 -13.51
N VAL A 97 -4.07 2.44 -12.83
CA VAL A 97 -4.89 1.24 -13.01
C VAL A 97 -5.67 0.97 -11.73
N THR A 98 -6.91 0.53 -11.88
CA THR A 98 -7.77 0.20 -10.75
C THR A 98 -8.30 -1.22 -10.90
N GLY A 99 -8.47 -1.92 -9.78
CA GLY A 99 -8.98 -3.28 -9.80
C GLY A 99 -8.93 -3.98 -8.46
N ARG A 100 -9.54 -5.17 -8.40
CA ARG A 100 -9.53 -6.03 -7.22
C ARG A 100 -8.37 -7.02 -7.26
N PRO A 101 -7.58 -7.16 -6.19
CA PRO A 101 -6.58 -8.21 -6.06
C PRO A 101 -7.25 -9.57 -5.81
N ALA A 102 -7.76 -10.21 -6.86
CA ALA A 102 -8.52 -11.45 -6.75
C ALA A 102 -7.70 -12.63 -6.23
N GLY A 103 -6.40 -12.69 -6.57
CA GLY A 103 -5.49 -13.76 -6.09
C GLY A 103 -5.45 -13.87 -4.56
N PRO A 104 -5.05 -12.80 -3.84
CA PRO A 104 -5.10 -12.78 -2.38
C PRO A 104 -6.52 -12.53 -1.82
N GLY A 105 -7.56 -12.47 -2.64
CA GLY A 105 -8.94 -12.36 -2.15
C GLY A 105 -9.27 -11.06 -1.38
N CYS A 106 -8.50 -9.99 -1.53
CA CYS A 106 -8.80 -8.73 -0.83
C CYS A 106 -10.03 -8.06 -1.48
N PRO A 107 -11.11 -7.80 -0.71
CA PRO A 107 -12.34 -7.21 -1.23
C PRO A 107 -12.22 -5.74 -1.65
N VAL A 108 -11.12 -5.07 -1.30
CA VAL A 108 -10.95 -3.63 -1.49
C VAL A 108 -10.43 -3.31 -2.89
N TYR A 109 -11.04 -2.30 -3.53
CA TYR A 109 -10.55 -1.79 -4.80
C TYR A 109 -9.21 -1.10 -4.59
N HIS A 110 -8.19 -1.53 -5.32
CA HIS A 110 -6.89 -0.88 -5.29
C HIS A 110 -6.79 0.13 -6.43
N ALA A 111 -6.24 1.30 -6.13
CA ALA A 111 -5.73 2.21 -7.13
C ALA A 111 -4.21 2.07 -7.18
N LEU A 112 -3.65 1.89 -8.37
CA LEU A 112 -2.27 1.52 -8.57
C LEU A 112 -1.63 2.39 -9.63
N ARG A 113 -0.54 3.08 -9.29
CA ARG A 113 0.25 3.85 -10.26
C ARG A 113 1.28 2.93 -10.90
N VAL A 114 1.30 2.87 -12.23
CA VAL A 114 2.23 2.03 -12.99
C VAL A 114 3.63 2.64 -12.97
N LEU A 115 4.62 1.85 -12.60
CA LEU A 115 6.05 2.17 -12.65
C LEU A 115 6.71 1.62 -13.91
N SER A 116 6.33 0.41 -14.29
CA SER A 116 6.76 -0.23 -15.52
C SER A 116 5.67 -1.21 -15.99
N ALA A 117 5.60 -1.41 -17.32
CA ALA A 117 4.67 -2.32 -17.96
C ALA A 117 5.45 -3.26 -18.88
N ASN A 118 5.28 -4.56 -18.70
CA ASN A 118 5.84 -5.57 -19.59
C ASN A 118 4.73 -6.06 -20.52
N THR A 119 4.79 -5.66 -21.79
CA THR A 119 3.79 -6.02 -22.79
C THR A 119 3.85 -7.48 -23.22
N VAL A 120 4.98 -8.17 -23.01
CA VAL A 120 5.12 -9.61 -23.33
C VAL A 120 4.39 -10.47 -22.31
N THR A 121 4.48 -10.12 -21.03
CA THR A 121 3.90 -10.92 -19.93
C THR A 121 2.60 -10.35 -19.37
N GLY A 122 2.29 -9.09 -19.66
CA GLY A 122 1.23 -8.32 -19.02
C GLY A 122 1.52 -7.95 -17.56
N VAL A 123 2.76 -8.14 -17.08
CA VAL A 123 3.14 -7.78 -15.71
C VAL A 123 3.28 -6.26 -15.61
N LEU A 124 2.56 -5.69 -14.64
CA LEU A 124 2.70 -4.31 -14.22
C LEU A 124 3.42 -4.25 -12.88
N GLU A 125 4.46 -3.45 -12.79
CA GLU A 125 5.05 -3.03 -11.52
C GLU A 125 4.34 -1.74 -11.09
N CYS A 126 3.78 -1.73 -9.88
CA CYS A 126 2.97 -0.61 -9.42
C CYS A 126 3.28 -0.20 -7.98
N HIS A 127 3.03 1.07 -7.70
CA HIS A 127 2.75 1.54 -6.34
C HIS A 127 1.26 1.49 -6.06
N THR A 128 0.90 1.11 -4.83
CA THR A 128 -0.47 1.34 -4.36
C THR A 128 -0.62 2.81 -4.04
N VAL A 129 -1.57 3.47 -4.71
CA VAL A 129 -1.95 4.85 -4.44
C VAL A 129 -3.32 4.87 -3.77
N GLY A 130 -3.56 5.85 -2.90
CA GLY A 130 -4.83 5.95 -2.19
C GLY A 130 -6.03 6.13 -3.14
N PRO A 131 -7.26 5.79 -2.71
CA PRO A 131 -8.46 5.88 -3.54
C PRO A 131 -8.77 7.30 -4.03
N LEU A 132 -8.19 8.33 -3.39
CA LEU A 132 -8.30 9.71 -3.83
C LEU A 132 -7.70 9.94 -5.24
N ALA A 133 -6.64 9.22 -5.61
CA ALA A 133 -6.06 9.31 -6.95
C ALA A 133 -7.08 8.88 -8.02
N ALA A 134 -7.76 7.75 -7.79
CA ALA A 134 -8.78 7.22 -8.71
C ALA A 134 -10.05 8.07 -8.79
N ARG A 135 -10.24 9.06 -7.90
CA ARG A 135 -11.34 10.03 -7.99
C ARG A 135 -10.96 11.30 -8.76
N LYS A 136 -9.66 11.59 -8.90
CA LYS A 136 -9.15 12.83 -9.49
C LYS A 136 -8.63 12.65 -10.91
N GLU A 137 -8.28 11.42 -11.27
CA GLU A 137 -7.64 11.09 -12.53
C GLU A 137 -8.39 9.95 -13.21
N ASP A 138 -8.33 9.92 -14.55
CA ASP A 138 -8.80 8.78 -15.31
C ASP A 138 -7.96 7.55 -14.98
N SER A 139 -8.59 6.37 -15.00
CA SER A 139 -7.91 5.11 -14.71
C SER A 139 -8.36 4.00 -15.65
N HIS A 140 -7.44 3.09 -15.94
CA HIS A 140 -7.78 1.83 -16.59
C HIS A 140 -8.34 0.86 -15.55
N ASP A 141 -9.64 0.62 -15.62
CA ASP A 141 -10.30 -0.35 -14.77
C ASP A 141 -10.08 -1.77 -15.32
N ILE A 142 -9.07 -2.45 -14.79
CA ILE A 142 -8.72 -3.83 -15.16
C ILE A 142 -9.60 -4.87 -14.46
N GLN A 143 -10.63 -4.44 -13.72
CA GLN A 143 -11.61 -5.25 -12.96
C GLN A 143 -10.99 -6.07 -11.82
N ALA A 144 -10.14 -7.04 -12.18
CA ALA A 144 -9.48 -7.95 -11.25
C ALA A 144 -8.11 -8.38 -11.79
N TYR A 145 -7.19 -8.64 -10.86
CA TYR A 145 -5.83 -9.05 -11.16
C TYR A 145 -5.28 -10.04 -10.14
N GLN A 146 -4.21 -10.71 -10.53
CA GLN A 146 -3.41 -11.55 -9.65
C GLN A 146 -2.17 -10.79 -9.19
N VAL A 147 -1.81 -10.94 -7.92
CA VAL A 147 -0.56 -10.40 -7.37
C VAL A 147 0.50 -11.49 -7.52
N HIS A 148 1.57 -11.20 -8.26
CA HIS A 148 2.69 -12.12 -8.45
C HIS A 148 3.78 -11.94 -7.42
N ALA A 149 4.09 -10.69 -7.09
CA ALA A 149 5.19 -10.39 -6.20
C ALA A 149 4.97 -9.09 -5.44
N PHE A 150 5.69 -8.99 -4.32
CA PHE A 150 5.93 -7.75 -3.62
C PHE A 150 7.43 -7.53 -3.47
N GLU A 151 7.81 -6.26 -3.40
CA GLU A 151 9.20 -5.87 -3.20
C GLU A 151 9.29 -4.59 -2.38
N GLY A 152 10.21 -4.56 -1.41
CA GLY A 152 10.34 -3.46 -0.47
C GLY A 152 11.36 -3.76 0.63
N ILE A 153 11.22 -3.07 1.75
CA ILE A 153 12.09 -3.21 2.94
C ILE A 153 11.36 -4.02 4.00
N ALA A 154 11.97 -5.08 4.52
CA ALA A 154 11.39 -5.85 5.61
C ALA A 154 11.74 -5.23 6.97
N GLU A 155 10.70 -5.00 7.78
CA GLU A 155 10.81 -4.68 9.20
C GLU A 155 10.43 -5.92 10.01
N THR A 156 11.43 -6.55 10.63
CA THR A 156 11.25 -7.83 11.34
C THR A 156 10.51 -7.63 12.65
N LEU A 157 9.49 -8.45 12.91
CA LEU A 157 8.78 -8.50 14.18
C LEU A 157 9.06 -9.80 14.96
N ILE A 158 8.96 -10.95 14.28
CA ILE A 158 9.15 -12.27 14.92
C ILE A 158 10.36 -12.97 14.33
N HIS A 159 10.37 -13.15 13.01
CA HIS A 159 11.43 -13.85 12.30
C HIS A 159 11.90 -13.05 11.09
N PRO A 160 13.22 -12.93 10.86
CA PRO A 160 13.71 -12.21 9.70
C PRO A 160 13.37 -12.97 8.40
N PRO A 161 13.19 -12.25 7.28
CA PRO A 161 13.08 -12.85 5.95
C PRO A 161 14.25 -13.79 5.65
N THR A 162 13.94 -15.00 5.19
CA THR A 162 14.91 -16.06 4.91
C THR A 162 14.63 -16.66 3.53
N ILE A 163 15.61 -16.57 2.63
CA ILE A 163 15.48 -17.02 1.24
C ILE A 163 15.00 -18.48 1.18
N GLY A 164 14.02 -18.75 0.31
CA GLY A 164 13.44 -20.07 0.07
C GLY A 164 12.33 -20.47 1.04
N LEU A 165 12.18 -19.79 2.18
CA LEU A 165 11.08 -20.07 3.11
C LEU A 165 9.79 -19.40 2.65
N ARG A 166 8.67 -20.12 2.86
CA ARG A 166 7.35 -19.51 2.86
C ARG A 166 7.11 -18.86 4.22
N GLN A 167 7.10 -17.53 4.25
CA GLN A 167 6.91 -16.74 5.46
C GLN A 167 5.67 -15.88 5.37
N ARG A 168 5.14 -15.52 6.55
CA ARG A 168 3.95 -14.68 6.65
C ARG A 168 4.38 -13.24 6.88
N PHE A 169 3.85 -12.32 6.10
CA PHE A 169 4.19 -10.91 6.17
C PHE A 169 2.94 -10.05 6.03
N LEU A 170 2.99 -8.85 6.59
CA LEU A 170 1.95 -7.85 6.40
C LEU A 170 2.44 -6.78 5.40
N PRO A 171 1.73 -6.52 4.29
CA PRO A 171 2.01 -5.35 3.48
C PRO A 171 1.71 -4.08 4.29
N GLY A 172 2.69 -3.19 4.47
CA GLY A 172 2.54 -2.03 5.37
C GLY A 172 1.39 -1.07 5.00
N PHE A 173 0.97 -1.07 3.74
CA PHE A 173 -0.15 -0.28 3.21
C PHE A 173 -1.44 -1.10 3.04
N CYS A 174 -1.59 -2.21 3.75
CA CYS A 174 -2.81 -3.02 3.72
C CYS A 174 -3.91 -2.37 4.57
N MET A 175 -5.02 -1.96 3.94
CA MET A 175 -6.18 -1.42 4.65
C MET A 175 -6.99 -2.47 5.44
N LEU A 176 -6.77 -3.76 5.17
CA LEU A 176 -7.50 -4.86 5.83
C LEU A 176 -6.79 -5.41 7.04
N ASP A 177 -5.52 -5.05 7.26
CA ASP A 177 -4.66 -5.68 8.26
C ASP A 177 -4.70 -7.22 8.20
N LEU A 178 -4.63 -7.77 6.99
CA LEU A 178 -4.63 -9.22 6.74
C LEU A 178 -3.27 -9.64 6.20
N SER A 179 -2.61 -10.54 6.91
CA SER A 179 -1.29 -11.02 6.53
C SER A 179 -1.35 -11.93 5.31
N HIS A 180 -0.28 -11.93 4.53
CA HIS A 180 -0.08 -12.77 3.36
C HIS A 180 1.04 -13.75 3.63
N THR A 181 1.09 -14.86 2.90
CA THR A 181 2.27 -15.73 2.84
C THR A 181 2.94 -15.61 1.48
N ALA A 182 4.27 -15.68 1.46
CA ALA A 182 5.06 -15.66 0.23
C ALA A 182 6.32 -16.49 0.38
N VAL A 183 6.85 -17.00 -0.72
CA VAL A 183 8.24 -17.47 -0.77
C VAL A 183 9.14 -16.24 -0.81
N VAL A 184 10.09 -16.16 0.12
CA VAL A 184 11.14 -15.14 0.09
C VAL A 184 12.12 -15.52 -1.02
N ASN A 185 12.10 -14.81 -2.13
CA ASN A 185 12.95 -15.10 -3.30
C ASN A 185 14.32 -14.39 -3.19
N MET A 186 14.37 -13.24 -2.51
CA MET A 186 15.58 -12.45 -2.37
C MET A 186 15.62 -11.75 -1.02
N VAL A 187 16.82 -11.69 -0.43
CA VAL A 187 17.14 -10.87 0.74
C VAL A 187 18.49 -10.20 0.50
N MET A 188 18.54 -8.87 0.55
CA MET A 188 19.77 -8.09 0.42
C MET A 188 19.86 -7.04 1.51
N ASN A 189 20.99 -7.01 2.22
CA ASN A 189 21.28 -5.92 3.15
C ASN A 189 21.75 -4.69 2.37
N LYS A 190 21.00 -3.59 2.47
CA LYS A 190 21.31 -2.31 1.84
C LYS A 190 21.42 -1.23 2.92
N LYS A 191 21.95 -0.06 2.55
CA LYS A 191 22.09 1.08 3.48
C LYS A 191 20.75 1.53 4.09
N TYR A 192 19.65 1.30 3.37
CA TYR A 192 18.30 1.67 3.79
C TYR A 192 17.54 0.53 4.50
N GLY A 193 18.16 -0.63 4.71
CA GLY A 193 17.54 -1.77 5.40
C GLY A 193 17.56 -3.06 4.59
N MET A 194 16.76 -4.03 5.04
CA MET A 194 16.69 -5.37 4.44
C MET A 194 15.75 -5.36 3.24
N HIS A 195 16.31 -5.23 2.03
CA HIS A 195 15.58 -5.31 0.77
C HIS A 195 15.16 -6.75 0.52
N VAL A 196 13.87 -6.98 0.37
CA VAL A 196 13.31 -8.30 0.09
C VAL A 196 12.44 -8.32 -1.16
N ARG A 197 12.44 -9.48 -1.84
CA ARG A 197 11.47 -9.82 -2.89
C ARG A 197 10.69 -11.05 -2.47
N LEU A 198 9.37 -10.95 -2.56
CA LEU A 198 8.42 -11.95 -2.12
C LEU A 198 7.61 -12.40 -3.33
N GLU A 199 7.52 -13.70 -3.58
CA GLU A 199 6.80 -14.28 -4.72
C GLU A 199 5.87 -15.41 -4.27
N ASP A 200 5.03 -15.92 -5.18
CA ASP A 200 4.03 -16.95 -4.88
C ASP A 200 3.14 -16.53 -3.69
N ILE A 201 2.54 -15.34 -3.85
CA ILE A 201 1.70 -14.67 -2.85
C ILE A 201 0.40 -15.46 -2.65
N ARG A 202 0.10 -15.84 -1.40
CA ARG A 202 -1.11 -16.58 -1.04
C ARG A 202 -1.63 -16.11 0.31
N ILE A 203 -2.96 -16.07 0.47
CA ILE A 203 -3.58 -15.99 1.79
C ILE A 203 -3.95 -17.42 2.18
N ILE A 204 -3.27 -17.95 3.18
CA ILE A 204 -3.46 -19.30 3.74
C ILE A 204 -3.66 -19.13 5.24
#